data_AF-A0A935MUI5-F1
#
_entry.id   AF-A0A935MUI5-F1
#
_cell.length_a   1.000
_cell.length_b   1.000
_cell.length_c   1.000
_cell.angle_alpha   90.00
_cell.angle_beta   90.00
_cell.angle_gamma   90.00
#
_symmetry.space_group_name_H-M   'P 1'
#
loop_
_entity.id
_entity.type
_entity.pdbx_description
1 polymer ?
#
loop_
_entity_poly.entity_id
_entity_poly.type
_entity_poly.pdbx_seq_one_letter_code
_entity_poly.pdbx_strand_id
1 'polypeptide(L)'
;MKINQAQQIFGVVIISSGLSISADIVGCLSKQEAFSVLDICRNAVTGLKTITSRRPDLVFIVAPLPDRMVTYVIKEAKKEAATCTDNTCCRLD
;
A
#
# COMPACT_ATOMS: atom_id res chain seq x y z
N MET A 1 0.20 5.60 35.24
CA MET A 1 -0.47 6.24 34.08
C MET A 1 -0.35 5.30 32.90
N LYS A 2 -1.46 4.74 32.40
CA LYS A 2 -1.44 3.91 31.19
C LYS A 2 -1.39 4.86 29.99
N ILE A 3 -0.30 4.83 29.26
CA ILE A 3 -0.17 5.54 27.99
C ILE A 3 -1.13 4.85 27.02
N ASN A 4 -2.23 5.50 26.64
CA ASN A 4 -3.03 5.08 25.50
C ASN A 4 -2.15 5.36 24.27
N GLN A 5 -1.39 4.36 23.83
CA GLN A 5 -0.84 4.38 22.48
C GLN A 5 -2.04 4.41 21.53
N ALA A 6 -2.19 5.50 20.78
CA ALA A 6 -3.09 5.52 19.64
C ALA A 6 -2.70 4.33 18.76
N GLN A 7 -3.59 3.35 18.65
CA GLN A 7 -3.36 2.14 17.88
C GLN A 7 -3.17 2.57 16.42
N GLN A 8 -1.95 2.46 15.90
CA GLN A 8 -1.63 2.91 14.55
C GLN A 8 -2.37 2.02 13.55
N ILE A 9 -3.23 2.63 12.74
CA ILE A 9 -3.95 1.94 11.67
C ILE A 9 -3.12 2.05 10.39
N PHE A 10 -2.74 0.91 9.84
CA PHE A 10 -2.00 0.80 8.59
C PHE A 10 -2.96 0.77 7.39
N GLY A 11 -2.79 1.72 6.47
CA GLY A 11 -3.48 1.76 5.20
C GLY A 11 -2.92 0.73 4.22
N VAL A 12 -3.78 -0.12 3.66
CA VAL A 12 -3.40 -1.24 2.80
C VAL A 12 -3.99 -1.09 1.40
N VAL A 13 -3.18 -1.33 0.37
CA VAL A 13 -3.66 -1.52 -1.02
C VAL A 13 -3.41 -2.95 -1.47
N ILE A 14 -4.40 -3.57 -2.10
CA ILE A 14 -4.28 -4.93 -2.66
C ILE A 14 -4.28 -4.84 -4.18
N ILE A 15 -3.28 -5.41 -4.84
CA ILE A 15 -3.18 -5.51 -6.29
C ILE A 15 -3.29 -6.99 -6.68
N SER A 16 -4.41 -7.36 -7.28
CA SER A 16 -4.69 -8.75 -7.65
C SER A 16 -5.68 -8.84 -8.80
N SER A 17 -5.40 -9.70 -9.78
CA SER A 17 -6.36 -10.04 -10.84
C SER A 17 -7.46 -11.01 -10.36
N GLY A 18 -7.24 -11.70 -9.23
CA GLY A 18 -8.16 -12.69 -8.66
C GLY A 18 -9.10 -12.09 -7.60
N LEU A 19 -10.41 -12.21 -7.82
CA LEU A 19 -11.42 -11.70 -6.89
C LEU A 19 -11.51 -12.52 -5.59
N SER A 20 -11.38 -13.84 -5.67
CA SER A 20 -11.43 -14.74 -4.50
C SER A 20 -10.29 -14.46 -3.52
N ILE A 21 -9.05 -14.43 -4.01
CA ILE A 21 -7.88 -14.21 -3.16
C ILE A 21 -7.85 -12.81 -2.55
N SER A 22 -8.37 -11.80 -3.26
CA SER A 22 -8.52 -10.46 -2.71
C SER A 22 -9.50 -10.44 -1.53
N ALA A 23 -10.62 -11.17 -1.65
CA ALA A 23 -11.60 -11.30 -0.57
C ALA A 23 -11.03 -12.06 0.63
N ASP A 24 -10.23 -13.10 0.41
CA ASP A 24 -9.56 -13.84 1.48
C ASP A 24 -8.58 -12.96 2.26
N ILE A 25 -7.79 -12.14 1.55
CA ILE A 25 -6.88 -11.17 2.18
C ILE A 25 -7.66 -10.15 3.01
N VAL A 26 -8.74 -9.59 2.46
CA VAL A 26 -9.61 -8.66 3.19
C VAL A 26 -10.20 -9.31 4.43
N GLY A 27 -10.70 -10.55 4.33
CA GLY A 27 -11.25 -11.30 5.47
C GLY A 27 -10.22 -11.63 6.54
N CYS A 28 -8.94 -11.75 6.19
CA CYS A 28 -7.84 -11.87 7.14
C CYS A 28 -7.53 -10.53 7.81
N LEU A 29 -7.44 -9.44 7.04
CA LEU A 29 -7.15 -8.10 7.55
C LEU A 29 -8.27 -7.56 8.43
N SER A 30 -9.53 -7.85 8.11
CA SER A 30 -10.69 -7.38 8.88
C SER A 30 -10.76 -7.95 10.31
N LYS A 31 -10.02 -9.03 10.59
CA LYS A 31 -9.89 -9.60 11.94
C LYS A 31 -8.89 -8.83 12.80
N GLN A 32 -8.17 -7.88 12.22
CA GLN A 32 -7.11 -7.11 12.85
C GLN A 32 -7.49 -5.62 12.84
N GLU A 33 -7.70 -5.02 14.00
CA GLU A 33 -8.09 -3.60 14.12
C GLU A 33 -6.99 -2.62 13.68
N ALA A 34 -5.77 -3.13 13.41
CA ALA A 34 -4.62 -2.35 12.99
C ALA A 34 -4.58 -2.08 11.47
N PHE A 35 -5.51 -2.61 10.66
CA PHE A 35 -5.43 -2.45 9.20
C PHE A 35 -6.72 -1.85 8.62
N SER A 36 -6.56 -0.95 7.66
CA SER A 36 -7.64 -0.38 6.86
C SER A 36 -7.34 -0.58 5.38
N VAL A 37 -8.22 -1.30 4.68
CA VAL A 37 -8.06 -1.51 3.23
C VAL A 37 -8.51 -0.25 2.50
N LEU A 38 -7.57 0.41 1.83
CA LEU A 38 -7.78 1.66 1.09
C LEU A 38 -8.36 1.41 -0.30
N ASP A 39 -7.89 0.35 -0.98
CA ASP A 39 -8.34 0.00 -2.32
C ASP A 39 -7.96 -1.44 -2.73
N ILE A 40 -8.67 -1.97 -3.72
CA ILE A 40 -8.40 -3.26 -4.37
C ILE A 40 -8.31 -3.05 -5.88
N CYS A 41 -7.08 -3.11 -6.39
CA CYS A 41 -6.76 -2.85 -7.80
C CYS A 41 -6.62 -4.15 -8.58
N ARG A 42 -7.27 -4.24 -9.74
CA ARG A 42 -7.26 -5.48 -10.57
C ARG A 42 -6.03 -5.65 -11.45
N ASN A 43 -5.21 -4.62 -11.57
CA ASN A 43 -3.99 -4.64 -12.35
C ASN A 43 -2.96 -3.66 -11.77
N ALA A 44 -1.70 -3.84 -12.15
CA ALA A 44 -0.59 -3.05 -11.63
C ALA A 44 -0.65 -1.57 -12.05
N VAL A 45 -1.25 -1.23 -13.20
CA VAL A 45 -1.39 0.17 -13.64
C VAL A 45 -2.29 0.94 -12.69
N THR A 46 -3.46 0.39 -12.38
CA THR A 46 -4.38 0.96 -11.38
C THR A 46 -3.76 0.93 -9.99
N GLY A 47 -3.07 -0.17 -9.64
CA GLY A 47 -2.37 -0.30 -8.37
C GLY A 47 -1.34 0.79 -8.13
N LEU A 48 -0.52 1.11 -9.14
CA LEU A 48 0.49 2.15 -9.03
C LEU A 48 -0.12 3.54 -8.86
N LYS A 49 -1.18 3.87 -9.61
CA LYS A 49 -1.90 5.14 -9.45
C LYS A 49 -2.46 5.27 -8.04
N THR A 50 -2.99 4.19 -7.48
CA THR A 50 -3.50 4.17 -6.10
C THR A 50 -2.36 4.31 -5.09
N ILE A 51 -1.22 3.65 -5.28
CA ILE A 51 -0.06 3.80 -4.39
C ILE A 51 0.40 5.25 -4.32
N THR A 52 0.63 5.90 -5.47
CA THR A 52 1.09 7.29 -5.51
C THR A 52 0.06 8.28 -4.95
N SER A 53 -1.24 8.04 -5.15
CA SER A 53 -2.29 8.96 -4.70
C SER A 53 -2.69 8.77 -3.24
N ARG A 54 -2.75 7.52 -2.75
CA ARG A 54 -3.22 7.18 -1.41
C ARG A 54 -2.09 7.01 -0.40
N ARG A 55 -0.85 6.81 -0.86
CA ARG A 55 0.34 6.55 -0.04
C ARG A 55 0.08 5.48 1.04
N PRO A 56 -0.28 4.25 0.66
CA PRO A 56 -0.52 3.17 1.62
C PRO A 56 0.75 2.81 2.39
N ASP A 57 0.58 2.36 3.63
CA ASP A 57 1.66 1.82 4.46
C ASP A 57 2.09 0.42 4.00
N LEU A 58 1.17 -0.35 3.41
CA LEU A 58 1.40 -1.72 2.96
C LEU A 58 0.74 -1.99 1.60
N VAL A 59 1.42 -2.73 0.74
CA VAL A 59 0.91 -3.16 -0.57
C VAL A 59 1.01 -4.67 -0.69
N PHE A 60 -0.12 -5.34 -0.92
CA PHE A 60 -0.15 -6.75 -1.29
C PHE A 60 -0.18 -6.89 -2.81
N ILE A 61 0.81 -7.59 -3.38
CA ILE A 61 0.89 -7.85 -4.82
C ILE A 61 0.68 -9.36 -5.02
N VAL A 62 -0.46 -9.75 -5.61
CA VAL A 62 -0.84 -11.15 -5.77
C VAL A 62 -0.59 -11.60 -7.21
N ALA A 63 0.22 -12.65 -7.36
CA ALA A 63 0.54 -13.25 -8.65
C ALA A 63 -0.64 -14.12 -9.18
N PRO A 64 -0.75 -14.30 -10.51
CA PRO A 64 0.14 -13.82 -11.54
C PRO A 64 -0.14 -12.36 -11.92
N LEU A 65 0.89 -11.54 -11.77
CA LEU A 65 1.01 -10.22 -12.40
C LEU A 65 2.26 -10.29 -13.29
N PRO A 66 2.27 -9.63 -14.46
CA PRO A 66 3.45 -9.67 -15.33
C PRO A 66 4.69 -9.21 -14.56
N ASP A 67 5.78 -9.98 -14.56
CA ASP A 67 6.99 -9.71 -13.75
C ASP A 67 7.51 -8.28 -13.91
N ARG A 68 7.51 -7.76 -15.15
CA ARG A 68 7.90 -6.38 -15.46
C ARG A 68 7.07 -5.34 -14.70
N MET A 69 5.78 -5.61 -14.50
CA MET A 69 4.89 -4.73 -13.76
C MET A 69 5.15 -4.79 -12.24
N VAL A 70 5.43 -5.98 -11.70
CA VAL A 70 5.80 -6.13 -10.28
C VAL A 70 7.10 -5.38 -9.98
N THR A 71 8.12 -5.56 -10.81
CA THR A 71 9.39 -4.82 -10.67
C THR A 71 9.20 -3.32 -10.78
N TYR A 72 8.35 -2.86 -11.70
CA TYR A 72 8.05 -1.44 -11.86
C TYR A 72 7.33 -0.86 -10.64
N VAL A 73 6.29 -1.52 -10.13
CA VAL A 73 5.58 -1.10 -8.91
C VAL A 73 6.53 -1.00 -7.72
N ILE A 74 7.39 -2.00 -7.52
CA ILE A 74 8.38 -1.99 -6.43
C ILE A 74 9.38 -0.83 -6.60
N LYS A 75 9.83 -0.56 -7.83
CA LYS A 75 10.80 0.50 -8.11
C LYS A 75 10.20 1.89 -7.84
N GLU A 76 8.98 2.14 -8.29
CA GLU A 76 8.33 3.44 -8.12
C GLU A 76 7.93 3.67 -6.66
N ALA A 77 7.41 2.67 -5.95
CA ALA A 77 7.12 2.77 -4.51
C ALA A 77 8.37 3.12 -3.67
N LYS A 78 9.55 2.61 -4.06
CA LYS A 78 10.83 2.93 -3.39
C LYS A 78 11.35 4.32 -3.70
N LYS A 79 11.09 4.88 -4.89
CA LYS A 79 11.53 6.24 -5.24
C LYS A 79 10.86 7.29 -4.38
N GLU A 80 9.56 7.15 -4.10
CA GLU A 80 8.83 8.08 -3.24
C GLU A 80 9.35 8.05 -1.79
N ALA A 81 9.73 6.87 -1.28
CA ALA A 81 10.34 6.74 0.04
C ALA A 81 11.73 7.41 0.12
N ALA A 82 12.53 7.33 -0.95
CA ALA A 82 13.87 7.92 -1.00
C ALA A 82 13.87 9.46 -1.04
N THR A 83 12.83 10.07 -1.60
CA THR A 83 12.70 11.54 -1.64
C THR A 83 12.43 12.20 -0.28
N CYS A 84 12.15 11.43 0.77
CA CYS A 84 12.00 11.94 2.15
C CYS A 84 13.23 11.71 3.05
N THR A 85 14.27 11.01 2.58
CA THR A 85 15.49 10.78 3.38
C THR A 85 16.60 11.78 3.09
N ASP A 86 16.52 12.53 2.00
CA ASP A 86 17.49 13.58 1.65
C ASP A 86 16.99 14.96 2.13
N ASN A 87 17.02 15.17 3.44
CA ASN A 87 17.33 16.44 4.11
C ASN A 87 16.77 17.76 3.54
N THR A 88 15.52 17.79 3.05
CA THR A 88 14.86 19.07 2.70
C THR A 88 13.40 19.06 3.16
N CYS A 89 13.23 19.10 4.48
CA CYS A 89 12.02 19.67 5.05
C CYS A 89 12.08 21.19 4.85
N CYS A 90 10.95 21.78 4.46
CA CYS A 90 10.61 23.21 4.55
C CYS A 90 11.16 24.14 3.46
N ARG A 91 10.36 24.34 2.41
CA ARG A 91 9.85 25.68 2.02
C ARG A 91 8.71 25.54 1.02
N LEU A 92 7.49 25.73 1.50
CA LEU A 92 6.39 26.21 0.67
C LEU A 92 6.41 27.74 0.83
N ASP A 93 6.63 28.45 -0.26
CA ASP A 93 6.33 29.89 -0.36
C ASP A 93 4.81 30.14 -0.29
#